data_AF-K1UHQ5-F1
#
_entry.id   AF-K1UHQ5-F1
#
_cell.length_a   1.000
_cell.length_b   1.000
_cell.length_c   1.000
_cell.angle_alpha   90.00
_cell.angle_beta   90.00
_cell.angle_gamma   90.00
#
_symmetry.space_group_name_H-M   'P 1'
#
loop_
_entity.id
_entity.type
_entity.pdbx_description
1 polymer ?
#
loop_
_entity_poly.entity_id
_entity_poly.type
_entity_poly.pdbx_seq_one_letter_code
_entity_poly.pdbx_strand_id
1 'polypeptide(L)'
;VLSGEGFYAEGWAKTLQTICRNRRVFKGNNLIVKGAVYAAKEFFYMKTLKDYIISCKGRTRVRVTMSVKHKERDSMVTLSDIGDYWYQAKSKTECIMEEPTEAVFEIHNIMKHTTEEFRIDLTEFPKRPPKTTRISVDFKYLTENKFQITITDLGFGEFFKSSGMSVTKEIEIG
;
A
#
# COMPACT_ATOMS: atom_id res chain seq x y z
N VAL A 1 4.33 -28.75 -1.79
CA VAL A 1 2.89 -29.09 -1.84
C VAL A 1 2.56 -29.58 -3.23
N LEU A 2 1.74 -30.61 -3.38
CA LEU A 2 1.23 -31.09 -4.67
C LEU A 2 -0.29 -30.99 -4.65
N SER A 3 -0.85 -30.18 -5.55
CA SER A 3 -2.29 -29.90 -5.65
C SER A 3 -2.67 -29.84 -7.12
N GLY A 4 -3.74 -30.53 -7.50
CA GLY A 4 -4.19 -30.66 -8.89
C GLY A 4 -4.22 -32.13 -9.34
N GLU A 5 -5.17 -32.46 -10.22
CA GLU A 5 -5.45 -33.84 -10.66
C GLU A 5 -4.25 -34.52 -11.33
N GLY A 6 -3.40 -33.75 -12.01
CA GLY A 6 -2.19 -34.28 -12.64
C GLY A 6 -1.27 -35.02 -11.68
N PHE A 7 -1.23 -34.65 -10.39
CA PHE A 7 -0.42 -35.32 -9.35
C PHE A 7 -1.04 -36.64 -8.83
N TYR A 8 -2.23 -37.00 -9.33
CA TYR A 8 -2.96 -38.23 -8.99
C TYR A 8 -3.01 -39.20 -10.17
N ALA A 9 -2.53 -38.80 -11.36
CA ALA A 9 -2.40 -39.67 -12.50
C ALA A 9 -1.45 -40.85 -12.22
N GLU A 10 -1.66 -41.96 -12.92
CA GLU A 10 -0.77 -43.12 -12.86
C GLU A 10 0.67 -42.73 -13.20
N GLY A 11 1.65 -43.36 -12.52
CA GLY A 11 3.07 -43.08 -12.70
C GLY A 11 3.67 -42.11 -11.67
N TRP A 12 2.86 -41.35 -10.92
CA TRP A 12 3.37 -40.42 -9.90
C TRP A 12 3.98 -41.08 -8.67
N ALA A 13 3.73 -42.36 -8.41
CA ALA A 13 4.22 -43.07 -7.21
C ALA A 13 5.75 -43.08 -7.12
N LYS A 14 6.46 -43.36 -8.22
CA LYS A 14 7.94 -43.34 -8.26
C LYS A 14 8.48 -41.93 -8.10
N THR A 15 7.84 -40.94 -8.74
CA THR A 15 8.21 -39.53 -8.60
C THR A 15 8.03 -39.05 -7.16
N LEU A 16 6.91 -39.40 -6.51
CA LEU A 16 6.63 -39.12 -5.09
C LEU A 16 7.69 -39.73 -4.18
N GLN A 17 8.06 -41.00 -4.39
CA GLN A 17 9.09 -41.67 -3.61
C GLN A 17 10.45 -40.95 -3.73
N THR A 18 10.81 -40.52 -4.94
CA THR A 18 12.06 -39.80 -5.20
C THR A 18 12.06 -38.41 -4.55
N ILE A 19 11.01 -37.61 -4.73
CA ILE A 19 10.97 -36.23 -4.19
C ILE A 19 10.85 -36.21 -2.66
N CYS A 20 10.18 -37.22 -2.07
CA CYS A 20 10.01 -37.38 -0.63
C CYS A 20 11.20 -38.07 0.05
N ARG A 21 12.25 -38.46 -0.68
CA ARG A 21 13.46 -38.99 -0.06
C ARG A 21 14.07 -37.89 0.83
N ASN A 22 14.01 -38.10 2.14
CA ASN A 22 14.42 -37.17 3.20
C ASN A 22 13.61 -35.85 3.26
N ARG A 23 12.42 -35.78 2.63
CA ARG A 23 11.54 -34.59 2.67
C ARG A 23 10.09 -35.00 2.84
N ARG A 24 9.30 -34.18 3.52
CA ARG A 24 7.85 -34.37 3.63
C ARG A 24 7.14 -33.55 2.55
N VAL A 25 6.23 -34.18 1.82
CA VAL A 25 5.38 -33.51 0.83
C VAL A 25 3.93 -33.68 1.23
N PHE A 26 3.21 -32.57 1.34
CA PHE A 26 1.76 -32.59 1.47
C PHE A 26 1.11 -32.70 0.09
N LYS A 27 0.32 -33.76 -0.11
CA LYS A 27 -0.47 -34.01 -1.31
C LYS A 27 -1.95 -33.82 -0.98
N GLY A 28 -2.63 -32.90 -1.66
CA GLY A 28 -4.04 -32.62 -1.43
C GLY A 28 -4.61 -31.58 -2.39
N ASN A 29 -5.83 -31.81 -2.91
CA ASN A 29 -6.46 -30.93 -3.91
C ASN A 29 -7.23 -29.74 -3.33
N ASN A 30 -7.54 -29.78 -2.03
CA ASN A 30 -8.35 -28.75 -1.39
C ASN A 30 -7.53 -27.58 -0.83
N LEU A 31 -6.19 -27.62 -0.89
CA LEU A 31 -5.34 -26.60 -0.27
C LEU A 31 -5.54 -25.21 -0.88
N ILE A 32 -5.59 -25.12 -2.21
CA ILE A 32 -5.77 -23.84 -2.91
C ILE A 32 -7.14 -23.26 -2.55
N VAL A 33 -8.19 -24.09 -2.59
CA VAL A 33 -9.56 -23.68 -2.26
C VAL A 33 -9.68 -23.26 -0.79
N LYS A 34 -9.10 -24.04 0.14
CA LYS A 34 -9.06 -23.68 1.57
C LYS A 34 -8.31 -22.36 1.80
N GLY A 35 -7.16 -22.18 1.15
CA GLY A 35 -6.40 -20.93 1.22
C GLY A 35 -7.20 -19.74 0.71
N ALA A 36 -7.91 -19.88 -0.40
CA ALA A 36 -8.79 -18.84 -0.94
C ALA A 36 -9.93 -18.49 0.02
N VAL A 37 -10.56 -19.50 0.66
CA VAL A 37 -11.62 -19.28 1.66
C VAL A 37 -11.08 -18.60 2.92
N TYR A 38 -9.90 -18.97 3.41
CA TYR A 38 -9.27 -18.27 4.53
C TYR A 38 -8.89 -16.83 4.18
N ALA A 39 -8.36 -16.58 2.98
CA ALA A 39 -8.08 -15.24 2.50
C ALA A 39 -9.37 -14.40 2.38
N ALA A 40 -10.45 -14.99 1.87
CA ALA A 40 -11.76 -14.33 1.81
C ALA A 40 -12.32 -14.03 3.20
N LYS A 41 -12.19 -14.96 4.15
CA LYS A 41 -12.57 -14.74 5.56
C LYS A 41 -11.78 -13.59 6.16
N GLU A 42 -10.46 -13.53 5.95
CA GLU A 42 -9.62 -12.45 6.43
C GLU A 42 -10.00 -11.09 5.82
N PHE A 43 -10.48 -11.09 4.57
CA PHE A 43 -10.86 -9.88 3.84
C PHE A 43 -12.25 -9.35 4.24
N PHE A 44 -13.24 -10.23 4.41
CA PHE A 44 -14.65 -9.86 4.60
C PHE A 44 -15.18 -10.04 6.03
N TYR A 45 -14.47 -10.76 6.90
CA TYR A 45 -14.89 -11.07 8.27
C TYR A 45 -13.83 -10.65 9.30
N MET A 46 -13.77 -11.32 10.46
CA MET A 46 -12.80 -11.05 11.51
C MET A 46 -11.38 -11.34 11.03
N LYS A 47 -10.55 -10.28 11.06
CA LYS A 47 -9.12 -10.37 10.83
C LYS A 47 -8.43 -11.15 11.94
N THR A 48 -8.00 -12.36 11.61
CA THR A 48 -7.23 -13.24 12.50
C THR A 48 -5.73 -13.08 12.34
N LEU A 49 -5.28 -12.47 11.24
CA LEU A 49 -3.87 -12.29 10.89
C LEU A 49 -3.40 -10.84 11.07
N LYS A 50 -4.13 -10.03 11.85
CA LYS A 50 -3.82 -8.60 12.07
C LYS A 50 -2.41 -8.32 12.60
N ASP A 51 -1.82 -9.28 13.32
CA ASP A 51 -0.49 -9.17 13.92
C ASP A 51 0.62 -9.74 13.01
N TYR A 52 0.25 -10.16 11.79
CA TYR A 52 1.16 -10.76 10.80
C TYR A 52 1.17 -9.95 9.51
N ILE A 53 2.36 -9.81 8.92
CA ILE A 53 2.53 -9.19 7.60
C ILE A 53 2.65 -10.30 6.55
N ILE A 54 1.73 -10.33 5.60
CA ILE A 54 1.81 -11.23 4.45
C ILE A 54 2.62 -10.54 3.35
N SER A 55 3.90 -10.86 3.27
CA SER A 55 4.81 -10.35 2.24
C SER A 55 5.01 -11.40 1.14
N CYS A 56 4.33 -11.23 0.00
CA CYS A 56 4.47 -12.09 -1.17
C CYS A 56 4.26 -11.29 -2.46
N LYS A 57 4.54 -11.90 -3.61
CA LYS A 57 4.36 -11.25 -4.92
C LYS A 57 2.94 -10.71 -5.06
N GLY A 58 2.81 -9.48 -5.55
CA GLY A 58 1.54 -8.77 -5.67
C GLY A 58 1.10 -8.03 -4.41
N ARG A 59 1.87 -8.08 -3.31
CA ARG A 59 1.63 -7.30 -2.10
C ARG A 59 2.55 -6.07 -2.00
N THR A 60 2.10 -5.01 -1.35
CA THR A 60 2.89 -3.83 -1.02
C THR A 60 4.01 -4.22 -0.05
N ARG A 61 5.19 -3.63 -0.25
CA ARG A 61 6.42 -3.98 0.50
C ARG A 61 6.84 -2.93 1.52
N VAL A 62 6.27 -1.74 1.41
CA VAL A 62 6.57 -0.58 2.25
C VAL A 62 5.27 0.02 2.74
N ARG A 63 5.34 0.69 3.89
CA ARG A 63 4.30 1.58 4.37
C ARG A 63 4.64 3.00 3.92
N VAL A 64 3.66 3.70 3.35
CA VAL A 64 3.80 5.10 2.95
C VAL A 64 2.91 5.96 3.83
N THR A 65 3.49 6.97 4.45
CA THR A 65 2.83 7.88 5.38
C THR A 65 3.03 9.33 4.96
N MET A 66 2.13 10.19 5.42
CA MET A 66 2.22 11.64 5.27
C MET A 66 2.17 12.29 6.64
N SER A 67 3.10 13.20 6.89
CA SER A 67 3.17 13.95 8.15
C SER A 67 2.08 15.00 8.20
N VAL A 68 1.30 15.01 9.28
CA VAL A 68 0.21 15.98 9.50
C VAL A 68 0.17 16.45 10.95
N LYS A 69 -0.38 17.63 11.19
CA LYS A 69 -0.78 18.05 12.54
C LYS A 69 -2.24 17.69 12.77
N HIS A 70 -2.51 16.89 13.79
CA HIS A 70 -3.86 16.56 14.24
C HIS A 70 -4.04 16.95 15.71
N LYS A 71 -4.95 17.88 16.00
CA LYS A 71 -5.17 18.45 17.34
C LYS A 71 -3.88 18.99 17.97
N GLU A 72 -3.12 19.77 17.20
CA GLU A 72 -1.83 20.37 17.63
C GLU A 72 -0.76 19.34 18.02
N ARG A 73 -0.88 18.09 17.57
CA ARG A 73 0.14 17.05 17.74
C ARG A 73 0.58 16.53 16.38
N ASP A 74 1.87 16.31 16.25
CA ASP A 74 2.42 15.64 15.07
C ASP A 74 1.86 14.22 15.01
N SER A 75 1.36 13.86 13.84
CA SER A 75 0.72 12.59 13.56
C SER A 75 1.01 12.18 12.12
N MET A 76 0.76 10.91 11.82
CA MET A 76 1.01 10.33 10.51
C MET A 76 -0.30 9.79 9.95
N VAL A 77 -0.62 10.18 8.72
CA VAL A 77 -1.68 9.54 7.95
C VAL A 77 -1.05 8.47 7.08
N THR A 78 -1.47 7.22 7.26
CA THR A 78 -1.04 6.11 6.40
C THR A 78 -1.80 6.18 5.07
N LEU A 79 -1.05 6.35 3.98
CA LEU A 79 -1.58 6.34 2.62
C LEU A 79 -1.66 4.92 2.05
N SER A 80 -0.70 4.07 2.42
CA SER A 80 -0.65 2.65 2.11
C SER A 80 0.08 1.92 3.22
N ASP A 81 -0.39 0.73 3.60
CA ASP A 81 0.34 -0.14 4.51
C ASP A 81 1.04 -1.27 3.76
N ILE A 82 1.93 -1.98 4.46
CA ILE A 82 2.60 -3.18 3.98
C ILE A 82 1.62 -4.37 3.94
N GLY A 83 1.77 -5.24 2.94
CA GLY A 83 0.99 -6.46 2.87
C GLY A 83 -0.42 -6.28 2.29
N ASP A 84 -0.77 -5.13 1.74
CA ASP A 84 -1.99 -4.95 0.93
C ASP A 84 -1.74 -5.39 -0.52
N TYR A 85 -2.78 -5.72 -1.28
CA TYR A 85 -2.60 -5.92 -2.72
C TYR A 85 -2.28 -4.58 -3.38
N TRP A 86 -1.13 -4.46 -4.08
CA TRP A 86 -0.67 -3.16 -4.58
C TRP A 86 -1.70 -2.48 -5.49
N TYR A 87 -2.40 -3.25 -6.34
CA TYR A 87 -3.42 -2.75 -7.26
C TYR A 87 -4.72 -2.32 -6.55
N GLN A 88 -4.89 -2.66 -5.28
CA GLN A 88 -5.98 -2.20 -4.41
C GLN A 88 -5.52 -1.13 -3.42
N ALA A 89 -4.22 -0.99 -3.20
CA ALA A 89 -3.62 0.00 -2.31
C ALA A 89 -3.73 1.40 -2.94
N LYS A 90 -4.87 2.03 -2.70
CA LYS A 90 -5.18 3.40 -3.07
C LYS A 90 -5.79 4.13 -1.88
N SER A 91 -5.49 5.40 -1.73
CA SER A 91 -6.10 6.25 -0.72
C SER A 91 -6.33 7.63 -1.28
N LYS A 92 -7.30 8.32 -0.68
CA LYS A 92 -7.61 9.71 -0.95
C LYS A 92 -7.90 10.39 0.37
N THR A 93 -7.13 11.43 0.67
CA THR A 93 -7.24 12.19 1.91
C THR A 93 -7.24 13.67 1.58
N GLU A 94 -8.06 14.45 2.28
CA GLU A 94 -8.00 15.90 2.23
C GLU A 94 -7.30 16.44 3.49
N CYS A 95 -6.47 17.46 3.32
CA CYS A 95 -5.82 18.16 4.44
C CYS A 95 -5.77 19.67 4.18
N ILE A 96 -5.66 20.43 5.26
CA ILE A 96 -5.47 21.89 5.22
C ILE A 96 -3.98 22.14 5.41
N MET A 97 -3.38 22.87 4.48
CA MET A 97 -1.98 23.24 4.56
C MET A 97 -1.77 24.38 5.54
N GLU A 98 -0.77 24.26 6.41
CA GLU A 98 -0.30 25.38 7.22
C GLU A 98 0.26 26.46 6.29
N GLU A 99 1.18 26.09 5.40
CA GLU A 99 1.67 26.94 4.30
C GLU A 99 1.79 26.10 3.01
N PRO A 100 1.43 26.63 1.83
CA PRO A 100 1.47 25.89 0.56
C PRO A 100 2.87 25.90 -0.06
N THR A 101 3.84 25.29 0.61
CA THR A 101 5.25 25.23 0.16
C THR A 101 5.66 23.82 -0.22
N GLU A 102 5.50 22.87 0.70
CA GLU A 102 5.88 21.48 0.50
C GLU A 102 4.97 20.53 1.27
N ALA A 103 4.84 19.31 0.76
CA ALA A 103 4.24 18.18 1.47
C ALA A 103 5.30 17.10 1.73
N VAL A 104 5.36 16.64 2.97
CA VAL A 104 6.38 15.69 3.46
C VAL A 104 5.78 14.30 3.63
N PHE A 105 6.49 13.30 3.10
CA PHE A 105 6.08 11.91 3.11
C PHE A 105 7.24 11.02 3.57
N GLU A 106 6.90 9.88 4.16
CA GLU A 106 7.87 8.88 4.58
C GLU A 106 7.55 7.52 3.98
N ILE A 107 8.60 6.81 3.57
CA ILE A 107 8.57 5.43 3.11
C ILE A 107 9.24 4.57 4.17
N HIS A 108 8.46 3.75 4.84
CA HIS A 108 8.96 2.81 5.84
C HIS A 108 9.09 1.41 5.22
N ASN A 109 10.33 0.94 5.10
CA ASN A 109 10.63 -0.42 4.72
C ASN A 109 10.89 -1.26 5.97
N ILE A 110 9.86 -1.96 6.45
CA ILE A 110 9.92 -2.79 7.65
C ILE A 110 10.92 -3.95 7.49
N MET A 111 11.04 -4.49 6.27
CA MET A 111 11.94 -5.62 5.99
C MET A 111 13.42 -5.21 6.02
N LYS A 112 13.73 -3.98 5.59
CA LYS A 112 15.10 -3.41 5.59
C LYS A 112 15.40 -2.58 6.85
N HIS A 113 14.42 -2.34 7.70
CA HIS A 113 14.51 -1.41 8.84
C HIS A 113 14.96 0.00 8.43
N THR A 114 14.50 0.49 7.28
CA THR A 114 14.81 1.84 6.78
C THR A 114 13.56 2.72 6.73
N THR A 115 13.77 4.02 6.96
CA THR A 115 12.78 5.07 6.71
C THR A 115 13.43 6.10 5.80
N GLU A 116 12.77 6.43 4.71
CA GLU A 116 13.22 7.43 3.74
C GLU A 116 12.17 8.55 3.65
N GLU A 117 12.59 9.79 3.92
CA GLU A 117 11.74 10.98 3.74
C GLU A 117 11.88 11.50 2.31
N PHE A 118 10.76 11.93 1.72
CA PHE A 118 10.77 12.71 0.49
C PHE A 118 9.73 13.81 0.53
N ARG A 119 9.96 14.87 -0.25
CA ARG A 119 9.11 16.06 -0.30
C ARG A 119 8.58 16.29 -1.70
N ILE A 120 7.34 16.77 -1.77
CA ILE A 120 6.72 17.25 -3.01
C ILE A 120 6.63 18.77 -2.90
N ASP A 121 7.30 19.46 -3.81
CA ASP A 121 7.28 20.92 -3.93
C ASP A 121 5.90 21.38 -4.46
N LEU A 122 5.32 22.34 -3.75
CA LEU A 122 4.03 22.95 -4.02
C LEU A 122 4.14 24.47 -4.17
N THR A 123 5.35 25.02 -4.33
CA THR A 123 5.61 26.46 -4.43
C THR A 123 4.87 27.17 -5.58
N GLU A 124 4.49 26.43 -6.62
CA GLU A 124 3.67 26.94 -7.71
C GLU A 124 2.19 27.14 -7.32
N PHE A 125 1.72 26.58 -6.21
CA PHE A 125 0.35 26.77 -5.74
C PHE A 125 0.08 28.25 -5.41
N PRO A 126 -1.18 28.70 -5.50
CA PRO A 126 -1.52 30.09 -5.19
C PRO A 126 -1.07 30.49 -3.80
N LYS A 127 -0.35 31.61 -3.71
CA LYS A 127 0.07 32.21 -2.44
C LYS A 127 -1.17 32.74 -1.72
N ARG A 128 -1.55 32.08 -0.62
CA ARG A 128 -2.67 32.46 0.24
C ARG A 128 -2.21 32.51 1.70
N PRO A 129 -2.98 33.16 2.59
CA PRO A 129 -2.67 33.13 4.01
C PRO A 129 -2.58 31.69 4.55
N PRO A 130 -1.84 31.47 5.65
CA PRO A 130 -1.77 30.16 6.28
C PRO A 130 -3.14 29.55 6.57
N LYS A 131 -3.27 28.23 6.46
CA LYS A 131 -4.52 27.48 6.74
C LYS A 131 -5.70 27.82 5.82
N THR A 132 -5.45 28.37 4.63
CA THR A 132 -6.49 28.72 3.64
C THR A 132 -6.39 27.95 2.32
N THR A 133 -5.58 26.88 2.31
CA THR A 133 -5.44 25.98 1.17
C THR A 133 -5.75 24.56 1.63
N ARG A 134 -6.89 24.02 1.19
CA ARG A 134 -7.22 22.61 1.31
C ARG A 134 -6.69 21.89 0.08
N ILE A 135 -6.06 20.75 0.28
CA ILE A 135 -5.55 19.90 -0.79
C ILE A 135 -6.20 18.52 -0.75
N SER A 136 -6.36 17.90 -1.92
CA SER A 136 -6.58 16.47 -2.07
C SER A 136 -5.23 15.80 -2.28
N VAL A 137 -4.96 14.74 -1.53
CA VAL A 137 -3.81 13.86 -1.71
C VAL A 137 -4.33 12.50 -2.17
N ASP A 138 -4.13 12.19 -3.44
CA ASP A 138 -4.53 10.95 -4.08
C ASP A 138 -3.30 10.05 -4.26
N PHE A 139 -3.34 8.86 -3.68
CA PHE A 139 -2.27 7.86 -3.72
C PHE A 139 -2.73 6.61 -4.47
N LYS A 140 -1.87 6.06 -5.33
CA LYS A 140 -2.06 4.74 -5.94
C LYS A 140 -0.74 4.10 -6.35
N TYR A 141 -0.68 2.77 -6.37
CA TYR A 141 0.41 2.07 -7.05
C TYR A 141 0.19 1.99 -8.56
N LEU A 142 1.28 2.09 -9.32
CA LEU A 142 1.35 1.85 -10.76
C LEU A 142 1.86 0.44 -11.08
N THR A 143 2.80 -0.05 -10.27
CA THR A 143 3.33 -1.42 -10.30
C THR A 143 3.58 -1.89 -8.86
N GLU A 144 4.06 -3.12 -8.65
CA GLU A 144 4.40 -3.61 -7.29
C GLU A 144 5.49 -2.76 -6.59
N ASN A 145 6.39 -2.12 -7.35
CA ASN A 145 7.52 -1.35 -6.82
C ASN A 145 7.45 0.14 -7.18
N LYS A 146 6.33 0.64 -7.70
CA LYS A 146 6.20 2.05 -8.10
C LYS A 146 4.83 2.59 -7.72
N PHE A 147 4.80 3.73 -7.04
CA PHE A 147 3.57 4.43 -6.70
C PHE A 147 3.58 5.87 -7.18
N GLN A 148 2.39 6.46 -7.21
CA GLN A 148 2.14 7.82 -7.64
C GLN A 148 1.34 8.55 -6.54
N ILE A 149 1.76 9.77 -6.25
CA ILE A 149 1.03 10.72 -5.39
C ILE A 149 0.66 11.92 -6.25
N THR A 150 -0.62 12.28 -6.24
CA THR A 150 -1.14 13.49 -6.88
C THR A 150 -1.71 14.39 -5.81
N ILE A 151 -1.21 15.62 -5.72
CA ILE A 151 -1.69 16.66 -4.80
C ILE A 151 -2.44 17.70 -5.62
N THR A 152 -3.68 18.01 -5.26
CA THR A 152 -4.53 18.98 -5.97
C THR A 152 -5.04 20.08 -5.04
N ASP A 153 -4.92 21.34 -5.43
CA ASP A 153 -5.50 22.48 -4.70
C ASP A 153 -7.03 22.53 -4.82
N LEU A 154 -7.72 22.33 -3.70
CA LEU A 154 -9.17 22.42 -3.58
C LEU A 154 -9.65 23.79 -3.08
N GLY A 155 -8.75 24.75 -2.83
CA GLY A 155 -9.09 26.04 -2.24
C GLY A 155 -9.59 25.90 -0.80
N PHE A 156 -10.50 26.77 -0.39
CA PHE A 156 -11.13 26.77 0.93
C PHE A 156 -12.59 27.26 0.81
N GLY A 157 -13.35 26.55 -0.02
CA GLY A 157 -14.75 26.90 -0.31
C GLY A 157 -14.87 28.25 -1.02
N GLU A 158 -15.83 29.06 -0.58
CA GLU A 158 -16.08 30.39 -1.16
C GLU A 158 -15.04 31.43 -0.75
N PHE A 159 -14.37 31.24 0.40
CA PHE A 159 -13.36 32.17 0.89
C PHE A 159 -12.13 32.20 -0.01
N PHE A 160 -11.73 31.03 -0.53
CA PHE A 160 -10.61 30.91 -1.45
C PHE A 160 -10.97 29.87 -2.51
N LYS A 161 -11.21 30.32 -3.75
CA LYS A 161 -11.56 29.39 -4.83
C LYS A 161 -10.40 28.43 -5.12
N SER A 162 -10.74 27.17 -5.42
CA SER A 162 -9.79 26.18 -5.95
C SER A 162 -9.13 26.74 -7.21
N SER A 163 -7.81 26.62 -7.30
CA SER A 163 -7.08 26.86 -8.55
C SER A 163 -7.12 25.66 -9.49
N GLY A 164 -7.44 24.46 -8.97
CA GLY A 164 -7.35 23.21 -9.70
C GLY A 164 -5.93 22.77 -10.04
N MET A 165 -4.91 23.51 -9.57
CA MET A 165 -3.52 23.14 -9.79
C MET A 165 -3.22 21.79 -9.14
N SER A 166 -2.49 20.94 -9.86
CA SER A 166 -2.13 19.61 -9.40
C SER A 166 -0.67 19.29 -9.67
N VAL A 167 0.03 18.76 -8.68
CA VAL A 167 1.39 18.22 -8.81
C VAL A 167 1.33 16.71 -8.67
N THR A 168 1.96 15.99 -9.59
CA THR A 168 2.04 14.52 -9.56
C THR A 168 3.50 14.09 -9.44
N LYS A 169 3.78 13.22 -8.48
CA LYS A 169 5.10 12.60 -8.28
C LYS A 169 4.99 11.09 -8.34
N GLU A 170 5.88 10.47 -9.10
CA GLU A 170 6.06 9.03 -9.11
C GLU A 170 7.33 8.66 -8.35
N ILE A 171 7.24 7.61 -7.53
CA ILE A 171 8.33 7.14 -6.68
C ILE A 171 8.53 5.65 -6.92
N GLU A 172 9.79 5.25 -7.06
CA GLU A 172 10.19 3.86 -7.21
C GLU A 172 10.77 3.35 -5.88
N ILE A 173 10.35 2.15 -5.49
CA ILE A 173 10.74 1.49 -4.24
C ILE A 173 11.95 0.61 -4.51
N GLY A 174 13.08 0.91 -3.86
CA GLY A 174 14.32 0.14 -3.93
C GLY A 174 14.39 -1.08 -3.03
#